data_AF-A0A519BKE8-F1
#
_entry.id   AF-A0A519BKE8-F1
#
_cell.length_a   1.000
_cell.length_b   1.000
_cell.length_c   1.000
_cell.angle_alpha   90.00
_cell.angle_beta   90.00
_cell.angle_gamma   90.00
#
_symmetry.space_group_name_H-M   'P 1'
#
loop_
_entity.id
_entity.type
_entity.pdbx_description
1 polymer ?
#
loop_
_entity_poly.entity_id
_entity_poly.type
_entity_poly.pdbx_seq_one_letter_code
_entity_poly.pdbx_strand_id
1 'polypeptide(L)' 'MNKIKDITINDLNQIIEEKVIELLGDPDSGLQLKEEFKAELERRLKKPSKKISHQEALKRFA' A
#
# COMPACT_ATOMS: atom_id res chain seq x y z
N MET A 1 4.99 -31.99 11.82
CA MET A 1 6.11 -31.02 11.80
C MET A 1 6.03 -30.28 10.48
N ASN A 2 5.53 -29.04 10.49
CA ASN A 2 5.28 -28.31 9.26
C ASN A 2 6.61 -28.03 8.55
N LYS A 3 6.80 -28.63 7.39
CA LYS A 3 7.88 -28.25 6.48
C LYS A 3 7.49 -26.90 5.90
N ILE A 4 8.23 -25.86 6.27
CA ILE A 4 8.19 -24.57 5.58
C ILE A 4 8.85 -24.83 4.22
N LYS A 5 8.04 -25.19 3.23
CA LYS A 5 8.49 -25.32 1.85
C LYS A 5 8.49 -23.92 1.24
N ASP A 6 9.66 -23.50 0.79
CA ASP A 6 9.88 -22.39 -0.14
C ASP A 6 9.40 -20.99 0.35
N ILE A 7 9.88 -20.55 1.51
CA ILE A 7 9.80 -19.11 1.90
C ILE A 7 10.98 -18.37 1.28
N THR A 8 10.69 -17.35 0.48
CA THR A 8 11.73 -16.41 0.00
C THR A 8 12.09 -15.40 1.08
N ILE A 9 13.22 -14.71 0.91
CA ILE A 9 13.61 -13.62 1.82
C ILE A 9 12.53 -12.53 1.86
N ASN A 10 11.86 -12.27 0.73
CA ASN A 10 10.80 -11.29 0.65
C ASN A 10 9.58 -11.69 1.50
N ASP A 11 9.19 -12.96 1.42
CA ASP A 11 8.07 -13.50 2.21
C ASP A 11 8.40 -13.42 3.72
N LEU A 12 9.65 -13.71 4.10
CA LEU A 12 10.08 -13.56 5.49
C LEU A 12 10.03 -12.12 5.97
N ASN A 13 10.47 -11.15 5.16
CA ASN A 13 10.40 -9.73 5.51
C ASN A 13 8.97 -9.26 5.70
N GLN A 14 8.06 -9.69 4.82
CA GLN A 14 6.64 -9.37 4.94
C GLN A 14 6.04 -9.95 6.23
N ILE A 15 6.34 -11.21 6.56
CA ILE A 15 5.88 -11.84 7.81
C ILE A 15 6.41 -11.08 9.04
N ILE A 16 7.66 -10.61 9.00
CA ILE A 16 8.25 -9.81 10.09
C ILE A 16 7.52 -8.48 10.22
N GLU A 17 7.31 -7.75 9.12
CA GLU A 17 6.61 -6.46 9.12
C GLU A 17 5.18 -6.59 9.66
N GLU A 18 4.44 -7.60 9.19
CA GLU A 18 3.09 -7.92 9.69
C GLU A 18 3.10 -8.19 11.20
N LYS A 19 4.07 -8.96 11.70
CA LYS A 19 4.18 -9.25 13.13
C LYS A 19 4.61 -8.05 13.97
N VAL A 20 5.44 -7.16 13.43
CA VAL A 20 5.82 -5.91 14.10
C VAL A 20 4.62 -5.00 14.25
N ILE A 21 3.81 -4.83 13.20
CA ILE A 21 2.57 -4.02 13.25
C ILE A 21 1.56 -4.64 14.22
N GLU A 22 1.40 -5.97 14.21
CA GLU A 22 0.48 -6.67 15.12
C GLU A 22 0.86 -6.43 16.60
N LEU A 23 2.16 -6.38 16.91
CA LEU A 23 2.66 -6.24 18.28
C LEU A 23 2.77 -4.79 18.76
N LEU A 24 3.21 -3.89 17.87
CA LEU A 24 3.53 -2.50 18.23
C LEU A 24 2.49 -1.49 17.74
N GLY A 25 1.54 -1.92 16.91
CA GLY A 25 0.53 -1.09 16.28
C GLY A 25 1.03 -0.44 14.99
N ASP A 26 0.13 0.33 14.37
CA ASP A 26 0.45 1.15 13.20
C ASP A 26 1.38 2.30 13.63
N PRO A 27 2.62 2.38 13.11
CA PRO A 27 3.57 3.45 13.45
C PRO A 27 3.06 4.83 13.06
N ASP A 28 2.13 4.91 12.10
CA ASP A 28 1.53 6.17 11.65
C ASP A 28 0.24 6.52 12.41
N SER A 29 -0.17 5.68 13.38
CA SER A 29 -1.38 5.91 14.16
C SER A 29 -1.32 7.24 14.91
N GLY A 30 -2.34 8.08 14.68
CA GLY A 30 -2.44 9.42 15.28
C GLY A 30 -1.69 10.52 14.52
N LEU A 31 -0.97 10.19 13.46
CA LEU A 31 -0.40 11.20 12.57
C LEU A 31 -1.51 11.87 11.75
N GLN A 32 -1.36 13.17 11.56
CA GLN A 32 -2.22 13.95 10.68
C GLN A 32 -1.49 14.22 9.37
N LEU A 33 -2.23 14.16 8.26
CA LEU A 33 -1.71 14.61 6.97
C LEU A 33 -1.34 16.09 7.05
N LYS A 34 -0.25 16.46 6.39
CA LYS A 34 0.14 17.86 6.22
C LYS A 34 -0.94 18.62 5.46
N GLU A 35 -1.15 19.89 5.80
CA GLU A 35 -2.17 20.71 5.16
C GLU A 35 -1.94 20.87 3.66
N GLU A 36 -0.69 20.99 3.19
CA GLU A 36 -0.41 21.04 1.75
C GLU A 36 -0.83 19.75 1.02
N PHE A 37 -0.72 18.60 1.69
CA PHE A 37 -1.09 17.32 1.13
C PHE A 37 -2.62 17.17 1.08
N LYS A 38 -3.33 17.58 2.14
CA LYS A 38 -4.80 17.60 2.17
C LYS A 38 -5.36 18.46 1.05
N ALA A 39 -4.83 19.68 0.87
CA ALA A 39 -5.28 20.60 -0.18
C ALA A 39 -5.10 20.02 -1.59
N GLU A 40 -3.95 19.39 -1.86
CA GLU A 40 -3.69 18.73 -3.14
C GLU A 40 -4.59 17.50 -3.35
N LEU A 41 -4.81 16.70 -2.30
CA LEU A 41 -5.71 15.54 -2.34
C LEU A 41 -7.15 15.97 -2.65
N GLU A 42 -7.67 16.98 -1.96
CA GLU A 42 -9.00 17.52 -2.22
C GLU A 42 -9.12 18.05 -3.66
N ARG A 43 -8.12 18.78 -4.15
CA ARG A 43 -8.07 19.29 -5.52
C ARG A 43 -8.16 18.16 -6.54
N ARG A 44 -7.46 17.05 -6.31
CA ARG A 44 -7.51 15.86 -7.16
C ARG A 44 -8.85 15.16 -7.10
N LEU A 45 -9.41 14.96 -5.90
CA LEU A 45 -10.69 14.27 -5.71
C LEU A 45 -11.87 15.03 -6.31
N LYS A 46 -11.83 16.37 -6.32
CA LYS A 46 -12.85 17.21 -6.99
C LYS A 46 -12.98 16.93 -8.49
N LYS A 47 -11.94 16.42 -9.15
CA LYS A 47 -11.97 16.06 -10.57
C LYS A 47 -11.78 14.55 -10.71
N PRO A 48 -12.85 13.76 -10.95
CA PRO A 48 -12.71 12.32 -11.09
C PRO A 48 -11.66 11.99 -12.15
N SER A 49 -10.65 11.23 -11.74
CA SER A 49 -9.60 10.77 -12.64
C SER A 49 -10.21 9.99 -13.79
N LYS A 50 -9.67 10.19 -15.00
CA LYS A 50 -10.05 9.35 -16.14
C LYS A 50 -9.72 7.90 -15.80
N LYS A 51 -10.73 7.05 -15.78
CA LYS A 51 -10.56 5.61 -15.62
C LYS A 51 -10.25 5.01 -16.98
N ILE A 52 -9.33 4.06 -17.03
CA ILE A 52 -9.07 3.22 -18.18
C ILE A 52 -9.51 1.79 -17.83
N SER A 53 -9.86 0.98 -18.83
CA SER A 53 -10.14 -0.43 -18.59
C SER A 53 -8.87 -1.17 -18.19
N HIS A 54 -9.00 -2.30 -17.50
CA HIS A 54 -7.86 -3.15 -17.15
C HIS A 54 -7.07 -3.57 -18.39
N GLN A 55 -7.76 -3.91 -19.48
CA GLN A 55 -7.14 -4.26 -20.77
C GLN A 55 -6.31 -3.09 -21.34
N GLU A 56 -6.81 -1.86 -21.25
CA GLU A 56 -6.08 -0.67 -21.72
C GLU A 56 -4.87 -0.37 -20.84
N ALA A 57 -4.96 -0.59 -19.53
CA ALA A 57 -3.83 -0.44 -18.62
C ALA A 57 -2.70 -1.41 -18.95
N LEU A 58 -3.03 -2.69 -19.18
CA LEU A 58 -2.05 -3.70 -19.56
C LEU A 58 -1.31 -3.33 -20.86
N LYS A 59 -2.02 -2.82 -21.87
CA LYS A 59 -1.38 -2.41 -23.14
C LYS A 59 -0.38 -1.26 -23.01
N ARG A 60 -0.54 -0.39 -22.01
CA ARG A 60 0.27 0.83 -21.86
C ARG A 60 1.46 0.66 -20.92
N PHE A 61 1.35 -0.23 -19.93
CA PHE A 61 2.26 -0.27 -18.80
C PHE A 61 2.87 -1.65 -18.51
N ALA A 62 2.41 -2.71 -19.18
CA ALA A 62 3.04 -4.04 -19.15
C ALA A 62 3.86 -4.25 -20.41
#